data_AF-A0A6L9IPM2-F1
#
_entry.id   AF-A0A6L9IPM2-F1
#
_cell.length_a   1.000
_cell.length_b   1.000
_cell.length_c   1.000
_cell.angle_alpha   90.00
_cell.angle_beta   90.00
_cell.angle_gamma   90.00
#
_symmetry.space_group_name_H-M   'P 1'
#
loop_
_entity.id
_entity.type
_entity.pdbx_description
1 polymer ?
#
loop_
_entity_poly.entity_id
_entity_poly.type
_entity_poly.pdbx_seq_one_letter_code
_entity_poly.pdbx_strand_id
1 'polypeptide(L)'
;MPNREYKDIIFTEHALERSRLRRISQEMVLQTIKSPERSELEDDGDTKFIREINDRNVHVVSRFLDDERKWLIISAWVRGEDDPKPLWQQVLLLPVRLIRGLIGLLNRDQRRSQRS
;
A
#
# COMPACT_ATOMS: atom_id res chain seq x y z
N MET A 1 -18.22 3.65 1.37
CA MET A 1 -16.84 3.29 1.75
C MET A 1 -15.98 3.39 0.50
N PRO A 2 -14.82 4.05 0.51
CA PRO A 2 -13.91 4.04 -0.64
C PRO A 2 -13.50 2.60 -0.94
N ASN A 3 -13.41 2.24 -2.23
CA ASN A 3 -13.03 0.90 -2.65
C ASN A 3 -11.58 0.62 -2.20
N ARG A 4 -11.34 -0.53 -1.59
CA ARG A 4 -9.98 -0.94 -1.16
C ARG A 4 -9.08 -1.26 -2.35
N GLU A 5 -9.67 -1.68 -3.46
CA GLU A 5 -8.94 -1.89 -4.71
C GLU A 5 -9.24 -0.77 -5.70
N TYR A 6 -8.21 -0.29 -6.38
CA TYR A 6 -8.32 0.69 -7.44
C TYR A 6 -7.31 0.37 -8.54
N LYS A 7 -7.76 -0.17 -9.67
CA LYS A 7 -6.88 -0.62 -10.76
C LYS A 7 -5.84 -1.62 -10.21
N ASP A 8 -4.54 -1.36 -10.39
CA ASP A 8 -3.44 -2.25 -9.99
C ASP A 8 -2.91 -1.95 -8.57
N ILE A 9 -3.66 -1.22 -7.74
CA ILE A 9 -3.28 -0.85 -6.38
C ILE A 9 -4.34 -1.26 -5.34
N ILE A 10 -3.88 -1.72 -4.19
CA ILE A 10 -4.69 -2.14 -3.04
C ILE A 10 -4.35 -1.21 -1.88
N PHE A 11 -5.36 -0.62 -1.24
CA PHE A 11 -5.17 0.23 -0.07
C PHE A 11 -5.38 -0.52 1.23
N THR A 12 -4.44 -0.33 2.16
CA THR A 12 -4.71 -0.63 3.57
C THR A 12 -5.73 0.36 4.15
N GLU A 13 -6.36 -0.02 5.25
CA GLU A 13 -7.29 0.87 5.97
C GLU A 13 -6.59 2.15 6.45
N HIS A 14 -5.36 2.02 6.94
CA HIS A 14 -4.53 3.14 7.33
C HIS A 14 -4.29 4.11 6.17
N ALA A 15 -3.91 3.60 4.98
CA ALA A 15 -3.72 4.42 3.80
C ALA A 15 -5.00 5.16 3.37
N LEU A 16 -6.17 4.50 3.43
CA LEU A 16 -7.46 5.13 3.11
C LEU A 16 -7.79 6.26 4.08
N GLU A 17 -7.60 6.04 5.38
CA GLU A 17 -7.83 7.04 6.41
C GLU A 17 -6.92 8.27 6.21
N ARG A 18 -5.63 8.03 6.01
CA ARG A 18 -4.63 9.08 5.80
C ARG A 18 -4.90 9.88 4.53
N SER A 19 -5.27 9.19 3.46
CA SER A 19 -5.64 9.81 2.19
C SER A 19 -6.88 10.69 2.35
N ARG A 20 -7.90 10.21 3.07
CA ARG A 20 -9.12 10.98 3.34
C ARG A 20 -8.84 12.24 4.14
N LEU A 21 -8.07 12.13 5.23
CA LEU A 21 -7.74 13.26 6.11
C LEU A 21 -6.98 14.37 5.36
N ARG A 22 -6.13 13.99 4.40
CA ARG A 22 -5.32 14.93 3.60
C ARG A 22 -5.91 15.23 2.23
N ARG A 23 -7.15 14.83 1.94
CA ARG A 23 -7.77 15.02 0.62
C ARG A 23 -6.85 14.55 -0.53
N ILE A 24 -6.19 13.40 -0.34
CA ILE A 24 -5.41 12.72 -1.38
C ILE A 24 -6.37 11.74 -2.05
N SER A 25 -6.56 11.86 -3.36
CA SER A 25 -7.42 10.93 -4.11
C SER A 25 -6.67 9.65 -4.47
N GLN A 26 -7.41 8.57 -4.73
CA GLN A 26 -6.81 7.31 -5.21
C GLN A 26 -6.10 7.48 -6.56
N GLU A 27 -6.57 8.41 -7.39
CA GLU A 27 -5.92 8.75 -8.65
C GLU A 27 -4.58 9.47 -8.43
N MET A 28 -4.48 10.38 -7.45
CA MET A 28 -3.20 11.00 -7.08
C MET A 28 -2.19 9.95 -6.65
N VAL A 29 -2.61 8.99 -5.80
CA VAL A 29 -1.75 7.87 -5.37
C VAL A 29 -1.29 7.03 -6.56
N LEU A 30 -2.20 6.69 -7.47
CA LEU A 30 -1.87 5.95 -8.68
C LEU A 30 -0.85 6.70 -9.56
N GLN A 31 -1.05 8.01 -9.75
CA GLN A 31 -0.14 8.85 -10.53
C GLN A 31 1.25 8.91 -9.90
N THR A 32 1.33 9.06 -8.57
CA THR A 32 2.58 9.05 -7.82
C THR A 32 3.34 7.73 -7.99
N ILE A 33 2.65 6.59 -8.05
CA ILE A 33 3.29 5.27 -8.26
C ILE A 33 3.66 5.03 -9.72
N LYS A 34 2.80 5.39 -10.67
CA LYS A 34 3.02 5.10 -12.10
C LYS A 34 4.11 5.96 -12.73
N SER A 35 4.27 7.19 -12.24
CA SER A 35 5.27 8.13 -12.76
C SER A 35 5.80 8.97 -11.59
N PRO A 36 6.61 8.38 -10.70
CA PRO A 36 7.24 9.14 -9.63
C PRO A 36 8.26 10.12 -10.21
N GLU A 37 8.42 11.27 -9.58
CA GLU A 37 9.60 12.11 -9.79
C GLU A 37 10.81 11.53 -9.06
N ARG A 38 10.56 10.92 -7.90
CA ARG A 38 11.57 10.23 -7.11
C ARG A 38 10.98 8.99 -6.46
N SER A 39 11.78 7.93 -6.43
CA SER A 39 11.51 6.70 -5.69
C SER A 39 12.67 6.37 -4.76
N GLU A 40 12.36 5.92 -3.56
CA GLU A 40 13.32 5.49 -2.53
C GLU A 40 12.94 4.08 -2.09
N LEU A 41 13.86 3.13 -2.20
CA LEU A 41 13.71 1.79 -1.63
C LEU A 41 14.18 1.84 -0.17
N GLU A 42 13.33 1.42 0.75
CA GLU A 42 13.62 1.37 2.19
C GLU A 42 14.19 0.00 2.59
N ASP A 43 14.87 -0.06 3.73
CA ASP A 43 15.60 -1.26 4.20
C ASP A 43 14.68 -2.47 4.47
N ASP A 44 13.38 -2.23 4.68
CA ASP A 44 12.34 -3.23 4.92
C ASP A 44 11.70 -3.79 3.62
N GLY A 45 12.15 -3.30 2.46
CA GLY A 45 11.64 -3.68 1.15
C GLY A 45 10.46 -2.83 0.67
N ASP A 46 10.04 -1.81 1.41
CA ASP A 46 9.03 -0.87 0.96
C ASP A 46 9.62 0.14 -0.02
N THR A 47 8.78 0.64 -0.92
CA THR A 47 9.14 1.69 -1.87
C THR A 47 8.29 2.92 -1.60
N LYS A 48 9.00 4.02 -1.36
CA LYS A 48 8.42 5.35 -1.21
C LYS A 48 8.51 6.08 -2.53
N PHE A 49 7.35 6.45 -3.05
CA PHE A 49 7.17 7.23 -4.27
C PHE A 49 6.82 8.67 -3.93
N ILE A 50 7.42 9.61 -4.65
CA ILE A 50 7.28 11.04 -4.43
C ILE A 50 6.96 11.70 -5.76
N ARG A 51 5.93 12.54 -5.78
CA ARG A 51 5.53 13.32 -6.95
C ARG A 51 4.82 14.60 -6.54
N GLU A 52 5.08 15.68 -7.26
CA GLU A 52 4.29 16.90 -7.14
C GLU A 52 3.03 16.84 -8.02
N ILE A 53 1.86 17.11 -7.41
CA ILE A 53 0.57 17.15 -8.11
C ILE A 53 -0.20 18.37 -7.63
N ASN A 54 -0.47 19.32 -8.54
CA ASN A 54 -1.18 20.57 -8.24
C ASN A 54 -0.54 21.35 -7.06
N ASP A 55 0.78 21.56 -7.12
CA ASP A 55 1.57 22.22 -6.06
C ASP A 55 1.58 21.49 -4.71
N ARG A 56 1.19 20.21 -4.69
CA ARG A 56 1.21 19.36 -3.49
C ARG A 56 2.24 18.27 -3.67
N ASN A 57 3.21 18.21 -2.76
CA ASN A 57 4.24 17.18 -2.77
C ASN A 57 3.71 15.89 -2.12
N VAL A 58 3.19 14.99 -2.94
CA VAL A 58 2.54 13.74 -2.52
C VAL A 58 3.58 12.65 -2.32
N HIS A 59 3.56 12.05 -1.13
CA HIS A 59 4.38 10.91 -0.76
C HIS A 59 3.48 9.68 -0.57
N VAL A 60 3.91 8.56 -1.13
CA VAL A 60 3.20 7.27 -1.03
C VAL A 60 4.21 6.20 -0.65
N VAL A 61 3.97 5.47 0.45
CA VAL A 61 4.73 4.27 0.82
C VAL A 61 3.93 3.05 0.42
N SER A 62 4.60 2.12 -0.27
CA SER A 62 3.96 0.94 -0.81
C SER A 62 4.89 -0.26 -0.84
N ARG A 63 4.29 -1.45 -0.88
CA ARG A 63 4.99 -2.72 -1.08
C ARG A 63 4.46 -3.40 -2.32
N PHE A 64 5.35 -3.91 -3.17
CA PHE A 64 4.93 -4.72 -4.30
C PHE A 64 4.53 -6.12 -3.83
N LEU A 65 3.35 -6.60 -4.22
CA LEU A 65 2.88 -7.95 -3.94
C LEU A 65 3.12 -8.82 -5.17
N ASP A 66 4.24 -9.55 -5.20
CA ASP A 66 4.64 -10.38 -6.34
C ASP A 66 3.55 -11.39 -6.77
N ASP A 67 2.90 -12.04 -5.79
CA ASP A 67 1.86 -13.06 -6.03
C ASP A 67 0.63 -12.49 -6.75
N GLU A 68 0.29 -11.23 -6.51
CA GLU A 68 -0.89 -10.56 -7.08
C GLU A 68 -0.54 -9.60 -8.22
N ARG A 69 0.75 -9.30 -8.41
CA ARG A 69 1.29 -8.28 -9.33
C ARG A 69 0.66 -6.90 -9.11
N LYS A 70 0.39 -6.54 -7.86
CA LYS A 70 -0.26 -5.28 -7.44
C LYS A 70 0.60 -4.55 -6.41
N TRP A 71 0.39 -3.24 -6.28
CA TRP A 71 0.99 -2.46 -5.20
C TRP A 71 0.06 -2.37 -3.99
N LEU A 72 0.56 -2.77 -2.83
CA LEU A 72 -0.11 -2.54 -1.54
C LEU A 72 0.29 -1.16 -1.00
N ILE A 73 -0.68 -0.28 -0.85
CA ILE A 73 -0.49 1.08 -0.34
C ILE A 73 -0.60 1.07 1.17
N ILE A 74 0.51 1.36 1.84
CA ILE A 74 0.65 1.31 3.29
C ILE A 74 0.29 2.68 3.89
N SER A 75 0.78 3.77 3.28
CA SER A 75 0.50 5.13 3.75
C SER A 75 0.64 6.16 2.63
N ALA A 76 -0.07 7.29 2.76
CA ALA A 76 0.04 8.43 1.87
C ALA A 76 -0.06 9.75 2.65
N TRP A 77 0.74 10.75 2.28
CA TRP A 77 0.73 12.08 2.88
C TRP A 77 1.24 13.17 1.93
N VAL A 78 1.07 14.43 2.32
CA VAL A 78 1.61 15.60 1.61
C VAL A 78 2.66 16.25 2.49
N ARG A 79 3.86 16.52 1.95
CA ARG A 79 4.91 17.21 2.70
C ARG A 79 4.54 18.69 2.89
N GLY A 80 4.68 19.19 4.12
CA GLY A 80 4.34 20.57 4.50
C GLY A 80 2.97 20.70 5.18
N GLU A 81 2.16 19.65 5.20
CA GLU A 81 1.02 19.52 6.12
C GLU A 81 1.53 18.81 7.38
N ASP A 82 1.50 19.47 8.55
CA ASP A 82 2.06 18.92 9.80
C ASP A 82 1.45 17.56 10.14
N ASP A 83 2.32 16.61 10.46
CA ASP A 83 1.92 15.25 10.74
C ASP A 83 2.53 14.72 12.04
N PRO A 84 1.72 14.30 13.03
CA PRO A 84 2.25 13.61 14.20
C PRO A 84 2.94 12.31 13.77
N LYS A 85 4.10 12.03 14.35
CA LYS A 85 4.91 10.82 14.08
C LYS A 85 4.01 9.58 14.12
N PRO A 86 3.90 8.82 13.02
CA PRO A 86 2.85 7.82 12.92
C PRO A 86 3.25 6.48 13.55
N LEU A 87 2.29 5.83 14.20
CA LEU A 87 2.45 4.56 14.92
C LEU A 87 2.83 3.35 14.03
N TRP A 88 2.73 3.45 12.70
CA TRP A 88 3.06 2.35 11.78
C TRP A 88 4.56 2.01 11.72
N GLN A 89 5.46 2.91 12.14
CA GLN A 89 6.86 2.55 12.39
C GLN A 89 6.98 1.35 13.35
N GLN A 90 5.99 1.13 14.23
CA GLN A 90 5.94 -0.02 15.14
C GLN A 90 5.29 -1.27 14.51
N VAL A 91 4.46 -1.12 13.49
CA VAL A 91 3.77 -2.23 12.80
C VAL A 91 4.68 -2.89 11.75
N LEU A 92 5.68 -2.15 11.25
CA LEU A 92 6.70 -2.63 10.30
C LEU A 92 7.60 -3.76 10.82
N LEU A 93 7.63 -4.00 12.12
CA LEU A 93 8.40 -5.09 12.74
C LEU A 93 7.63 -6.43 12.81
N LEU A 94 6.38 -6.51 12.32
CA LEU A 94 5.64 -7.77 12.30
C LEU A 94 6.14 -8.69 11.17
N PRO A 95 6.74 -9.86 11.49
CA PRO A 95 7.31 -10.73 10.48
C PRO A 95 6.21 -11.25 9.54
N VAL A 96 6.46 -11.14 8.23
CA VAL A 96 5.65 -11.58 7.06
C VAL A 96 5.24 -13.07 7.11
N ARG A 97 5.64 -13.82 8.14
CA ARG A 97 5.33 -15.23 8.35
C ARG A 97 3.87 -15.53 8.69
N LEU A 98 3.05 -14.56 9.12
CA LEU A 98 1.65 -14.81 9.48
C LEU A 98 0.69 -14.88 8.28
N ILE A 99 0.99 -14.18 7.18
CA ILE A 99 0.10 -14.14 5.99
C ILE A 99 0.20 -15.43 5.16
N ARG A 100 1.37 -16.10 5.15
CA ARG A 100 1.55 -17.40 4.48
C ARG A 100 0.71 -18.54 5.07
N GLY A 101 0.35 -18.47 6.35
CA GLY A 101 -0.44 -19.51 7.02
C GLY A 101 -1.91 -19.55 6.58
N LEU A 102 -2.52 -18.39 6.32
CA LEU A 102 -3.93 -18.29 5.92
C LEU A 102 -4.16 -18.60 4.44
N ILE A 103 -3.24 -18.19 3.56
CA ILE A 103 -3.32 -18.48 2.12
C ILE A 103 -3.06 -19.97 1.84
N GLY A 104 -2.17 -20.61 2.62
CA GLY A 104 -1.91 -22.05 2.52
C GLY A 104 -3.10 -22.93 2.93
N LEU A 105 -3.99 -22.44 3.81
CA LEU A 105 -5.20 -23.15 4.21
C LEU A 105 -6.31 -23.05 3.15
N LEU A 106 -6.46 -21.91 2.46
CA LEU A 106 -7.48 -21.73 1.42
C LEU A 106 -7.20 -22.57 0.15
N ASN A 107 -5.93 -22.76 -0.20
CA ASN A 107 -5.53 -23.53 -1.39
C ASN A 107 -5.58 -25.07 -1.23
N ARG A 108 -5.79 -25.58 -0.01
CA ARG A 108 -5.89 -27.03 0.24
C ARG A 108 -7.27 -27.61 -0.06
N ASP A 109 -8.32 -26.80 0.00
CA ASP A 109 -9.69 -27.29 -0.24
C ASP A 109 -10.01 -27.50 -1.72
N GLN A 110 -9.44 -26.68 -2.61
CA GLN A 110 -9.74 -26.80 -4.05
C GLN A 110 -9.16 -28.06 -4.71
N ARG A 111 -8.12 -28.68 -4.13
CA ARG A 111 -7.52 -29.93 -4.68
C ARG A 111 -8.26 -31.20 -4.29
N ARG A 112 -9.18 -31.16 -3.31
CA ARG A 112 -9.96 -32.34 -2.91
C ARG A 112 -11.21 -32.54 -3.77
N SER A 113 -11.76 -31.49 -4.35
CA SER A 113 -12.99 -31.57 -5.15
C SER A 113 -12.81 -32.07 -6.60
N GLN A 114 -11.58 -32.27 -7.08
CA GLN A 114 -11.31 -32.82 -8.42
C GLN A 114 -10.86 -34.29 -8.42
N ARG A 115 -10.95 -34.97 -7.27
CA ARG A 115 -10.59 -36.40 -7.13
C ARG A 115 -11.75 -37.28 -6.62
N SER A 116 -13.00 -36.83 -6.77
CA SER A 116 -14.19 -37.67 -6.55
C SER A 116 -14.87 -37.97 -7.87
#